data_AF-A0A847ERI1-F1
#
_entry.id   AF-A0A847ERI1-F1
#
_cell.length_a   1.000
_cell.length_b   1.000
_cell.length_c   1.000
_cell.angle_alpha   90.00
_cell.angle_beta   90.00
_cell.angle_gamma   90.00
#
_symmetry.space_group_name_H-M   'P 1'
#
loop_
_entity.id
_entity.type
_entity.pdbx_description
1 polymer ?
#
loop_
_entity_poly.entity_id
_entity_poly.type
_entity_poly.pdbx_seq_one_letter_code
_entity_poly.pdbx_strand_id
1 'polypeptide(L)'
;MCVGCRVSAEQAELVRVAPTASGLVVSRTAPGRGAWLHPGCGAAALKRRAIPRALRADAVDPAQLAAVVAQVDALAATWANQGSSD
;
A
#
# COMPACT_ATOMS: atom_id res chain seq x y z
N MET A 1 -6.88 1.09 8.39
CA MET A 1 -7.31 -0.26 7.94
C MET A 1 -6.58 -0.62 6.66
N CYS A 2 -6.00 -1.81 6.59
CA CYS A 2 -5.39 -2.35 5.39
C CYS A 2 -6.46 -2.77 4.37
N VAL A 3 -6.38 -2.27 3.13
CA VAL A 3 -7.31 -2.63 2.04
C VAL A 3 -7.06 -4.06 1.50
N GLY A 4 -5.87 -4.61 1.77
CA GLY A 4 -5.45 -5.97 1.43
C GLY A 4 -6.13 -7.01 2.31
N CYS A 5 -5.86 -7.01 3.62
CA CYS A 5 -6.43 -7.99 4.57
C CYS A 5 -7.75 -7.54 5.24
N ARG A 6 -8.13 -6.25 5.15
CA ARG A 6 -9.29 -5.63 5.83
C ARG A 6 -9.18 -5.55 7.36
N VAL A 7 -7.99 -5.70 7.92
CA VAL A 7 -7.72 -5.53 9.34
C VAL A 7 -7.41 -4.05 9.63
N SER A 8 -7.99 -3.52 10.72
CA SER A 8 -7.63 -2.21 11.27
C SER A 8 -6.34 -2.31 12.05
N ALA A 9 -5.47 -1.32 11.88
CA ALA A 9 -4.15 -1.23 12.49
C ALA A 9 -3.79 0.25 12.63
N GLU A 10 -2.77 0.53 13.44
CA GLU A 10 -2.27 1.89 13.58
C GLU A 10 -1.69 2.39 12.26
N GLN A 11 -1.63 3.72 12.09
CA GLN A 11 -1.05 4.24 10.85
C GLN A 11 0.46 3.94 10.75
N ALA A 12 1.16 3.74 11.87
CA ALA A 12 2.58 3.36 11.87
C ALA A 12 2.79 1.98 11.24
N GLU A 13 1.84 1.07 11.43
CA GLU A 13 1.80 -0.28 10.88
C GLU A 13 1.21 -0.34 9.46
N LEU A 14 0.92 0.81 8.84
CA LEU A 14 0.36 0.87 7.50
C LEU A 14 1.21 1.74 6.58
N VAL A 15 1.41 1.24 5.37
CA VAL A 15 2.01 1.97 4.26
C VAL A 15 0.90 2.53 3.38
N ARG A 16 1.02 3.80 3.00
CA ARG A 16 0.09 4.47 2.11
C ARG A 16 0.63 4.51 0.69
N VAL A 17 -0.15 3.98 -0.25
CA VAL A 17 0.02 4.17 -1.68
C VAL A 17 -0.91 5.27 -2.15
N ALA A 18 -0.41 6.20 -2.95
CA ALA A 18 -1.17 7.33 -3.47
C ALA A 18 -0.92 7.53 -4.98
N PRO A 19 -1.90 8.09 -5.71
CA PRO A 19 -1.72 8.43 -7.11
C PRO A 19 -0.94 9.75 -7.24
N THR A 20 -0.17 9.85 -8.31
CA THR A 20 0.51 11.07 -8.79
C THR A 20 0.25 11.23 -10.28
N ALA A 21 0.69 12.35 -10.86
CA ALA A 21 0.66 12.55 -12.31
C ALA A 21 1.46 11.49 -13.09
N SER A 22 2.45 10.86 -12.45
CA SER A 22 3.34 9.87 -13.05
C SER A 22 3.01 8.42 -12.69
N GLY A 23 1.98 8.15 -11.89
CA GLY A 23 1.58 6.80 -11.52
C GLY A 23 1.25 6.64 -10.04
N LEU A 24 1.81 5.60 -9.41
CA LEU A 24 1.62 5.31 -7.99
C LEU A 24 2.91 5.49 -7.21
N VAL A 25 2.79 6.05 -6.00
CA VAL A 25 3.92 6.24 -5.08
C VAL A 25 3.57 5.77 -3.68
N VAL A 26 4.58 5.32 -2.93
CA VAL A 26 4.48 5.17 -1.48
C VAL A 26 4.67 6.54 -0.84
N SER A 27 3.61 7.10 -0.27
CA SER A 27 3.66 8.39 0.42
C SER A 27 2.52 8.56 1.42
N ARG A 28 2.90 8.90 2.66
CA ARG A 28 1.94 9.22 3.73
C ARG A 28 1.28 10.59 3.55
N THR A 29 1.97 11.53 2.90
CA THR A 29 1.59 12.94 2.83
C THR A 29 1.10 13.38 1.44
N ALA A 30 1.20 12.53 0.42
CA ALA A 30 0.71 12.86 -0.92
C ALA A 30 -0.81 13.19 -0.89
N PRO A 31 -1.26 14.25 -1.60
CA PRO A 31 -2.64 14.71 -1.52
C PRO A 31 -3.64 13.68 -2.07
N GLY A 32 -4.90 13.82 -1.66
CA GLY A 32 -6.01 13.02 -2.20
C GLY A 32 -6.19 11.65 -1.55
N ARG A 33 -6.84 10.74 -2.27
CA ARG A 33 -7.15 9.38 -1.79
C ARG A 33 -5.86 8.53 -1.73
N GLY A 34 -5.82 7.60 -0.79
CA GLY A 34 -4.74 6.64 -0.67
C GLY A 34 -5.26 5.25 -0.35
N ALA A 35 -4.50 4.24 -0.77
CA ALA A 35 -4.68 2.85 -0.38
C ALA A 35 -3.73 2.56 0.77
N TRP A 36 -4.27 2.15 1.92
CA TRP A 36 -3.47 1.74 3.07
C TRP A 36 -3.28 0.23 3.08
N LEU A 37 -2.04 -0.22 3.28
CA LEU A 37 -1.68 -1.64 3.28
C LEU A 37 -0.70 -1.93 4.40
N HIS A 38 -0.84 -3.09 5.06
CA HIS A 38 0.34 -3.65 5.71
C HIS A 38 1.34 -4.08 4.62
N PRO A 39 2.64 -3.94 4.85
CA PRO A 39 3.66 -4.71 4.18
C PRO A 39 3.36 -6.20 4.27
N GLY A 40 3.57 -6.92 3.17
CA GLY A 40 3.23 -8.34 3.02
C GLY A 40 1.77 -8.58 2.62
N CYS A 41 0.89 -7.56 2.68
CA CYS A 41 -0.49 -7.69 2.19
C CYS A 41 -0.65 -7.37 0.70
N GLY A 42 0.44 -7.17 -0.04
CA GLY A 42 0.44 -6.85 -1.46
C GLY A 42 -0.31 -7.85 -2.32
N ALA A 43 -0.02 -9.14 -2.19
CA ALA A 43 -0.69 -10.20 -2.94
C ALA A 43 -2.21 -10.21 -2.72
N ALA A 44 -2.66 -10.02 -1.47
CA ALA A 44 -4.08 -9.93 -1.14
C ALA A 44 -4.74 -8.70 -1.77
N ALA A 45 -4.04 -7.56 -1.79
CA ALA A 45 -4.52 -6.34 -2.41
C ALA A 45 -4.63 -6.45 -3.94
N LEU A 46 -3.65 -7.09 -4.60
CA LEU A 46 -3.69 -7.37 -6.04
C LEU A 46 -4.86 -8.27 -6.41
N LYS A 47 -5.01 -9.41 -5.73
CA LYS A 47 -6.10 -10.39 -5.98
C LYS A 47 -7.48 -9.74 -5.88
N ARG A 48 -7.65 -8.77 -4.97
CA ARG A 48 -8.91 -8.07 -4.70
C ARG A 48 -9.09 -6.78 -5.52
N ARG A 49 -8.11 -6.40 -6.35
CA ARG A 49 -8.03 -5.09 -7.03
C ARG A 49 -8.24 -3.93 -6.04
N ALA A 50 -7.71 -4.07 -4.83
CA ALA A 50 -8.00 -3.19 -3.70
C ALA A 50 -7.39 -1.80 -3.88
N ILE A 51 -6.18 -1.71 -4.45
CA ILE A 51 -5.49 -0.43 -4.69
C ILE A 51 -6.25 0.42 -5.73
N PRO A 52 -6.49 -0.02 -6.98
CA PRO A 52 -7.27 0.78 -7.94
C PRO A 52 -8.64 1.20 -7.41
N ARG A 53 -9.33 0.30 -6.69
CA ARG A 53 -10.63 0.58 -6.08
C ARG A 53 -10.56 1.66 -5.00
N ALA A 54 -9.56 1.60 -4.11
CA ALA A 54 -9.38 2.60 -3.05
C ALA A 54 -9.04 3.99 -3.61
N LEU A 55 -8.29 4.03 -4.71
CA LEU A 55 -7.94 5.28 -5.39
C LEU A 55 -9.08 5.84 -6.25
N ARG A 56 -10.04 4.99 -6.63
CA ARG A 56 -11.04 5.27 -7.67
C ARG A 56 -10.37 5.63 -9.00
N ALA A 57 -9.36 4.84 -9.37
CA ALA A 57 -8.69 4.97 -10.65
C ALA A 57 -9.35 4.03 -11.66
N ASP A 58 -9.76 4.57 -12.81
CA ASP A 58 -10.40 3.80 -13.89
C ASP A 58 -9.42 2.83 -14.56
N ALA A 59 -8.15 3.25 -14.67
CA ALA A 59 -7.05 2.42 -15.14
C ALA A 59 -5.78 2.72 -14.32
N VAL A 60 -5.09 1.65 -13.93
CA VAL A 60 -3.73 1.71 -13.37
C VAL A 60 -2.89 0.78 -14.21
N ASP A 61 -1.72 1.25 -14.64
CA ASP A 61 -0.76 0.42 -15.35
C ASP A 61 -0.39 -0.83 -14.52
N PRO A 62 -0.51 -2.05 -15.06
CA PRO A 62 -0.23 -3.28 -14.31
C PRO A 62 1.20 -3.37 -13.79
N ALA A 63 2.19 -2.87 -14.53
CA ALA A 63 3.58 -2.88 -14.12
C ALA A 63 3.82 -1.87 -12.99
N GLN A 64 3.23 -0.67 -13.05
CA GLN A 64 3.27 0.28 -11.94
C GLN A 64 2.60 -0.26 -10.68
N LEU A 65 1.45 -0.95 -10.84
CA LEU A 65 0.75 -1.57 -9.73
C LEU A 65 1.59 -2.69 -9.09
N ALA A 66 2.23 -3.54 -9.90
CA ALA A 66 3.12 -4.58 -9.41
C ALA A 66 4.36 -3.98 -8.69
N ALA A 67 4.97 -2.95 -9.26
CA ALA A 67 6.14 -2.29 -8.70
C ALA A 67 5.85 -1.63 -7.34
N VAL A 68 4.73 -0.89 -7.21
CA VAL A 68 4.40 -0.24 -5.93
C VAL A 68 4.00 -1.27 -4.87
N VAL A 69 3.38 -2.39 -5.26
CA VAL A 69 3.08 -3.48 -4.35
C VAL A 69 4.36 -4.16 -3.84
N ALA A 70 5.31 -4.44 -4.73
CA ALA A 70 6.61 -4.97 -4.33
C ALA A 70 7.34 -4.00 -3.38
N GLN A 71 7.24 -2.68 -3.63
CA GLN A 71 7.79 -1.67 -2.73
C GLN A 71 7.13 -1.69 -1.34
N VAL A 72 5.80 -1.79 -1.27
CA VAL A 72 5.07 -1.93 0.00
C VAL A 72 5.50 -3.19 0.74
N ASP A 73 5.59 -4.33 0.05
CA ASP A 73 5.94 -5.60 0.67
C ASP A 73 7.41 -5.64 1.12
N ALA A 74 8.32 -4.98 0.40
CA ALA A 74 9.72 -4.84 0.81
C ALA A 74 9.86 -4.08 2.14
N LEU A 75 8.93 -3.19 2.48
CA LEU A 75 8.93 -2.51 3.77
C LEU A 75 8.66 -3.45 4.96
N ALA A 76 8.19 -4.67 4.71
CA ALA A 76 7.99 -5.68 5.75
C ALA A 76 9.33 -6.07 6.39
N ALA A 77 10.39 -6.15 5.58
CA ALA A 77 11.73 -6.47 6.05
C ALA A 77 12.27 -5.37 6.98
N THR A 78 11.96 -4.10 6.71
CA THR A 78 12.30 -2.99 7.60
C THR A 78 11.56 -3.05 8.93
N TRP A 79 10.35 -3.61 9.00
CA TRP A 79 9.58 -3.71 10.25
C TRP A 79 9.94 -4.94 11.07
N ALA A 80 10.25 -6.06 10.41
CA ALA A 80 10.79 -7.25 11.09
C ALA A 80 12.11 -6.96 11.82
N ASN A 81 12.90 -6.00 11.32
CA ASN A 81 14.15 -5.57 11.94
C ASN A 81 14.00 -4.43 12.96
N GLN A 82 12.80 -3.86 13.13
CA GLN A 82 12.48 -2.80 14.10
C GLN A 82 11.85 -3.37 15.38
N GLY A 83 12.30 -4.57 15.81
CA GLY A 83 11.72 -5.31 16.92
C GLY A 83 11.24 -4.43 18.07
N SER A 84 9.98 -4.67 18.49
CA SER A 84 9.37 -4.28 19.76
C SER A 84 10.15 -3.24 20.56
N SER A 85 9.79 -1.96 20.43
CA SER A 85 10.03 -1.00 21.51
C SER A 85 8.69 -0.51 22.02
N ASP A 86 8.33 -1.09 23.17
CA ASP A 86 7.30 -0.75 24.17
C ASP A 86 5.82 -0.82 23.77
#